data_AF-A0A946C622-F1
#
_entry.id   AF-A0A946C622-F1
#
_cell.length_a   1.000
_cell.length_b   1.000
_cell.length_c   1.000
_cell.angle_alpha   90.00
_cell.angle_beta   90.00
_cell.angle_gamma   90.00
#
_symmetry.space_group_name_H-M   'P 1'
#
loop_
_entity.id
_entity.type
_entity.pdbx_description
1 polymer ?
#
loop_
_entity_poly.entity_id
_entity_poly.type
_entity_poly.pdbx_seq_one_letter_code
_entity_poly.pdbx_strand_id
1 'polypeptide(L)'
;MVWIKLILIIFPFFSSAYAYDLSDDELNYFNFIDLNNDGFVSLDEISQSTQIIFQLVDTNNDKKISIIELKELKQIIELMK
;
A
#
# COMPACT_ATOMS: atom_id res chain seq x y z
N MET A 1 -38.08 30.43 6.66
CA MET A 1 -37.96 29.51 5.50
C MET A 1 -36.58 28.84 5.56
N VAL A 2 -36.20 28.22 6.69
CA VAL A 2 -36.19 26.76 6.95
C VAL A 2 -35.81 25.88 5.75
N TRP A 3 -34.56 26.01 5.30
CA TRP A 3 -33.87 24.96 4.51
C TRP A 3 -33.16 23.94 5.43
N ILE A 4 -33.63 23.77 6.68
CA ILE A 4 -33.13 22.81 7.69
C ILE A 4 -33.96 21.50 7.62
N LYS A 5 -34.34 21.09 6.42
CA LYS A 5 -35.06 19.83 6.17
C LYS A 5 -34.42 19.02 5.05
N LEU A 6 -33.11 18.79 5.15
CA LEU A 6 -32.55 17.54 4.66
C LEU A 6 -32.01 16.76 5.86
N ILE A 7 -32.95 16.02 6.45
CA ILE A 7 -32.75 14.80 7.23
C ILE A 7 -31.52 14.03 6.72
N LEU A 8 -30.41 14.14 7.46
CA LEU A 8 -29.40 13.08 7.64
C LEU A 8 -28.91 13.05 9.10
N ILE A 9 -29.75 13.53 10.02
CA ILE A 9 -29.74 13.04 11.39
C ILE A 9 -30.77 11.91 11.39
N ILE A 10 -30.36 10.74 11.87
CA ILE A 10 -31.05 9.44 11.86
C ILE A 10 -30.76 8.58 10.62
N PHE A 11 -29.53 8.11 10.55
CA PHE A 11 -29.33 6.66 10.60
C PHE A 11 -27.94 6.35 11.17
N PRO A 12 -27.80 6.19 12.51
CA PRO A 12 -26.74 5.36 13.03
C PRO A 12 -27.16 3.91 12.81
N PHE A 13 -27.48 3.51 11.57
CA PHE A 13 -27.46 2.10 11.24
C PHE A 13 -26.00 1.76 11.12
N PHE A 14 -25.48 1.12 12.16
CA PHE A 14 -24.90 -0.20 12.01
C PHE A 14 -24.20 -0.41 10.66
N SER A 15 -23.27 0.47 10.33
CA SER A 15 -22.05 0.01 9.72
C SER A 15 -21.24 -0.49 10.90
N SER A 16 -21.61 -1.67 11.42
CA SER A 16 -20.55 -2.60 11.80
C SER A 16 -19.84 -2.88 10.47
N ALA A 17 -19.00 -1.91 10.07
CA ALA A 17 -18.01 -2.13 9.06
C ALA A 17 -17.36 -3.42 9.53
N TYR A 18 -17.50 -4.46 8.73
CA TYR A 18 -16.62 -5.60 8.84
C TYR A 18 -15.25 -4.99 8.61
N ALA A 19 -14.61 -4.54 9.69
CA ALA A 19 -13.20 -4.25 9.69
C ALA A 19 -12.60 -5.63 9.47
N TYR A 20 -12.36 -5.94 8.20
CA TYR A 20 -11.38 -6.95 7.87
C TYR A 20 -10.11 -6.45 8.53
N ASP A 21 -9.75 -7.07 9.64
CA ASP A 21 -8.50 -6.76 10.32
C ASP A 21 -7.41 -7.18 9.34
N LEU A 22 -6.70 -6.19 8.80
CA LEU A 22 -5.58 -6.46 7.91
C LEU A 22 -4.55 -7.23 8.73
N SER A 23 -3.99 -8.28 8.14
CA SER A 23 -2.83 -8.95 8.74
C SER A 23 -1.68 -7.96 8.93
N ASP A 24 -0.78 -8.25 9.88
CA ASP A 24 0.41 -7.42 10.13
C ASP A 24 1.22 -7.21 8.84
N ASP A 25 1.28 -8.22 7.98
CA ASP A 25 1.94 -8.14 6.67
C ASP A 25 1.24 -7.13 5.75
N GLU A 26 -0.09 -7.19 5.64
CA GLU A 26 -0.86 -6.25 4.82
C GLU A 26 -0.76 -4.81 5.32
N LEU A 27 -0.75 -4.60 6.65
CA LEU A 27 -0.50 -3.28 7.24
C LEU A 27 0.91 -2.79 6.92
N ASN A 28 1.92 -3.65 7.00
CA ASN A 28 3.28 -3.29 6.65
C ASN A 28 3.41 -2.93 5.17
N TYR A 29 2.76 -3.67 4.27
CA TYR A 29 2.72 -3.33 2.85
C TYR A 29 2.01 -1.99 2.60
N PHE A 30 0.89 -1.73 3.29
CA PHE A 30 0.19 -0.46 3.17
C PHE A 30 1.07 0.70 3.62
N ASN A 31 1.65 0.62 4.81
CA ASN A 31 2.53 1.65 5.38
C ASN A 31 3.80 1.87 4.54
N PHE A 32 4.25 0.84 3.81
CA PHE A 32 5.38 0.97 2.89
C PHE A 32 5.04 1.83 1.66
N ILE A 33 3.78 1.79 1.21
CA ILE A 33 3.32 2.51 0.03
C ILE A 33 2.79 3.90 0.39
N ASP A 34 2.12 4.06 1.54
CA ASP A 34 1.66 5.33 2.08
C ASP A 34 2.85 6.19 2.57
N LEU A 35 3.52 6.85 1.62
CA LEU A 35 4.74 7.59 1.89
C LEU A 35 4.49 8.83 2.76
N ASN A 36 3.32 9.45 2.62
CA ASN A 36 2.96 10.65 3.37
C ASN A 36 2.25 10.35 4.71
N ASN A 37 1.90 9.08 4.98
CA ASN A 37 1.20 8.58 6.16
C ASN A 37 -0.16 9.24 6.39
N ASP A 38 -0.90 9.55 5.33
CA ASP A 38 -2.23 10.15 5.41
C ASP A 38 -3.37 9.12 5.51
N GLY A 39 -3.03 7.82 5.44
CA GLY A 39 -3.98 6.72 5.51
C GLY A 39 -4.65 6.43 4.16
N PHE A 40 -4.17 7.03 3.08
CA PHE A 40 -4.57 6.76 1.70
C PHE A 40 -3.33 6.48 0.85
N VAL A 41 -3.55 5.82 -0.28
CA VAL A 41 -2.49 5.61 -1.27
C VAL A 41 -2.88 6.32 -2.54
N SER A 42 -2.11 7.34 -2.89
CA SER A 42 -2.25 8.07 -4.14
C SER A 42 -1.51 7.37 -5.30
N LEU A 43 -1.87 7.71 -6.55
CA LEU A 43 -1.17 7.19 -7.73
C LEU A 43 0.31 7.59 -7.77
N ASP A 44 0.62 8.77 -7.23
CA ASP A 44 1.99 9.27 -7.18
C ASP A 44 2.85 8.43 -6.22
N GLU A 45 2.30 8.08 -5.06
CA GLU A 45 2.95 7.21 -4.08
C GLU A 45 3.16 5.78 -4.61
N ILE A 46 2.21 5.24 -5.37
CA ILE A 46 2.40 3.97 -6.09
C ILE A 46 3.56 4.07 -7.08
N SER A 47 3.65 5.17 -7.84
CA SER A 47 4.73 5.37 -8.81
C SER A 47 6.09 5.47 -8.11
N GLN A 48 6.17 6.25 -7.03
CA GLN A 48 7.39 6.44 -6.26
C GLN A 48 7.84 5.13 -5.58
N SER A 49 6.93 4.44 -4.89
CA SER A 49 7.23 3.16 -4.24
C SER A 49 7.67 2.09 -5.25
N THR A 50 7.00 2.01 -6.40
CA THR A 50 7.39 1.10 -7.49
C THR A 50 8.79 1.42 -8.00
N GLN A 51 9.13 2.70 -8.16
CA GLN A 51 10.47 3.12 -8.60
C GLN A 51 11.55 2.74 -7.57
N ILE A 52 11.27 2.92 -6.28
CA ILE A 52 12.19 2.52 -5.20
C ILE A 52 12.41 1.01 -5.24
N ILE A 53 11.34 0.22 -5.30
CA ILE A 53 11.43 -1.25 -5.40
C ILE A 53 12.23 -1.64 -6.64
N PHE A 54 11.94 -1.03 -7.79
CA PHE A 54 12.65 -1.31 -9.03
C PHE A 54 14.16 -1.10 -8.89
N GLN A 55 14.58 0.02 -8.30
CA GLN A 55 15.99 0.34 -8.06
C GLN A 55 16.66 -0.62 -7.07
N LEU A 56 15.91 -1.20 -6.14
CA LEU A 56 16.43 -2.21 -5.21
C LEU A 56 16.65 -3.57 -5.89
N VAL A 57 15.84 -3.89 -6.91
CA VAL A 57 15.94 -5.17 -7.64
C VAL A 57 16.90 -5.09 -8.83
N ASP A 58 16.94 -3.97 -9.55
CA ASP A 58 17.85 -3.69 -10.67
C ASP A 58 19.27 -3.41 -10.15
N THR A 59 19.93 -4.47 -9.68
CA THR A 59 21.27 -4.37 -9.08
C THR A 59 22.35 -3.97 -10.09
N ASN A 60 22.16 -4.31 -11.36
CA ASN A 60 23.12 -4.01 -12.42
C ASN A 60 22.89 -2.63 -13.08
N ASN A 61 21.81 -1.94 -12.70
CA ASN A 61 21.39 -0.62 -13.19
C ASN A 61 21.19 -0.56 -14.72
N ASP A 62 20.75 -1.65 -15.34
CA ASP A 62 20.46 -1.72 -16.78
C ASP A 62 19.05 -1.25 -17.15
N LYS A 63 18.27 -0.83 -16.14
CA LYS A 63 16.88 -0.39 -16.23
C LYS A 63 15.93 -1.51 -16.65
N LYS A 64 16.28 -2.76 -16.36
CA LYS A 64 15.43 -3.94 -16.52
C LYS A 64 15.62 -4.83 -15.31
N ILE A 65 14.64 -5.72 -15.09
CA ILE A 65 14.77 -6.77 -14.09
C ILE A 65 14.94 -8.08 -14.84
N SER A 66 16.11 -8.67 -14.72
CA SER A 66 16.38 -10.00 -15.25
C SER A 66 15.85 -11.10 -14.32
N ILE A 67 15.68 -12.32 -14.87
CA ILE A 67 15.32 -13.50 -14.07
C ILE A 67 16.39 -13.81 -13.01
N ILE A 68 17.65 -13.47 -13.30
CA ILE A 68 18.79 -13.70 -12.41
C ILE A 68 18.67 -12.80 -11.18
N GLU A 69 18.46 -11.49 -11.38
CA GLU A 69 18.28 -10.52 -10.28
C GLU A 69 17.08 -10.88 -9.40
N LEU A 70 15.97 -11.32 -10.00
CA LEU A 70 14.82 -11.77 -9.23
C LEU A 70 15.13 -13.04 -8.39
N LYS A 71 15.95 -13.95 -8.93
CA LYS A 71 16.36 -15.16 -8.22
C LYS A 71 17.31 -14.84 -7.08
N GLU A 72 18.25 -13.92 -7.29
CA GLU A 72 19.18 -13.45 -6.25
C GLU A 72 18.42 -12.78 -5.11
N LEU A 73 17.46 -11.89 -5.43
CA LEU A 73 16.58 -11.29 -4.44
C LEU A 73 15.85 -12.35 -3.61
N LYS A 74 15.27 -13.37 -4.28
CA LYS A 74 14.57 -14.47 -3.58
C LYS A 74 15.51 -15.20 -2.61
N GLN A 75 16.74 -15.51 -3.04
CA GLN A 75 17.72 -16.19 -2.20
C GLN A 75 18.11 -15.35 -0.98
N ILE A 76 18.31 -14.04 -1.17
CA ILE A 76 18.59 -13.11 -0.06
C ILE A 76 17.44 -13.10 0.95
N ILE A 77 16.20 -13.02 0.48
CA ILE A 77 15.01 -13.05 1.37
C ILE A 77 14.91 -14.38 2.12
N GLU A 78 15.18 -15.51 1.46
CA GLU A 78 15.18 -16.84 2.11
C GLU A 78 16.26 -16.96 3.18
N LEU A 79 17.42 -16.33 3.01
CA LEU A 79 18.50 -16.30 4.00
C LEU A 79 18.22 -15.39 5.20
N MET A 80 17.30 -14.43 5.06
CA MET A 80 16.90 -13.50 6.13
C MET A 80 15.72 -14.00 6.97
N LYS A 81 15.11 -15.13 6.62
CA LYS A 81 14.07 -15.81 7.41
C LYS A 81 14.68 -16.78 8.41
#